data_AF-A0A934C752-F1
#
_entry.id   AF-A0A934C752-F1
#
_cell.length_a   1.000
_cell.length_b   1.000
_cell.length_c   1.000
_cell.angle_alpha   90.00
_cell.angle_beta   90.00
_cell.angle_gamma   90.00
#
_symmetry.space_group_name_H-M   'P 1'
#
loop_
_entity.id
_entity.type
_entity.pdbx_description
1 polymer ?
#
loop_
_entity_poly.entity_id
_entity_poly.type
_entity_poly.pdbx_seq_one_letter_code
_entity_poly.pdbx_strand_id
1 'polypeptide(L)'
;MNILVLNFPGAERAALFSDERLENLRRLMDMGCFGALAASGEWNVLARQEHHTLTLMEYFQQADKLCVDTGDPLTLREKLSVGDWDYLQYTAASFPADNWSADDYLRLDHDLGEALQELSDDTVILILGRDCFVLVSANNPISGEYSGGSAADIAPTLVQLAGFPLPSLTEGKSWVQGMELNDSSGLTADEQQILRDRLSGLGYI
;
A
#
# COMPACT_ATOMS: atom_id res chain seq x y z
N MET A 1 -6.04 6.41 8.22
CA MET A 1 -5.31 5.82 7.09
C MET A 1 -5.19 4.32 7.30
N ASN A 2 -5.81 3.55 6.42
CA ASN A 2 -5.65 2.11 6.36
C ASN A 2 -4.55 1.74 5.34
N ILE A 3 -3.99 0.54 5.44
CA ILE A 3 -2.97 0.03 4.50
C ILE A 3 -3.43 -1.30 3.92
N LEU A 4 -3.64 -1.34 2.61
CA LEU A 4 -3.93 -2.54 1.85
C LEU A 4 -2.69 -2.96 1.07
N VAL A 5 -2.21 -4.18 1.30
CA VAL A 5 -1.14 -4.80 0.53
C VAL A 5 -1.69 -5.99 -0.24
N LEU A 6 -1.55 -5.97 -1.57
CA LEU A 6 -1.93 -7.04 -2.47
C LEU A 6 -0.66 -7.61 -3.11
N ASN A 7 -0.24 -8.78 -2.64
CA ASN A 7 1.02 -9.42 -3.04
C ASN A 7 0.78 -10.57 -4.02
N PHE A 8 1.30 -10.41 -5.24
CA PHE A 8 1.20 -11.35 -6.35
C PHE A 8 2.61 -11.76 -6.81
N PRO A 9 3.32 -12.61 -6.05
CA PRO A 9 4.75 -12.89 -6.28
C PRO A 9 5.07 -13.53 -7.65
N GLY A 10 4.08 -14.17 -8.29
CA GLY A 10 4.22 -14.75 -9.63
C GLY A 10 3.88 -13.81 -10.79
N ALA A 11 3.33 -12.62 -10.53
CA ALA A 11 2.88 -11.71 -11.56
C ALA A 11 4.08 -10.96 -12.17
N GLU A 12 4.37 -11.21 -13.44
CA GLU A 12 5.52 -10.65 -14.15
C GLU A 12 5.35 -9.16 -14.41
N ARG A 13 6.39 -8.38 -14.10
CA ARG A 13 6.44 -6.92 -14.34
C ARG A 13 6.06 -6.53 -15.77
N ALA A 14 6.55 -7.28 -16.75
CA ALA A 14 6.30 -6.99 -18.16
C ALA A 14 4.79 -7.09 -18.48
N ALA A 15 4.09 -8.06 -17.91
CA ALA A 15 2.65 -8.22 -18.11
C ALA A 15 1.88 -7.11 -17.37
N LEU A 16 2.18 -6.88 -16.10
CA LEU A 16 1.53 -5.83 -15.29
C LEU A 16 1.69 -4.43 -15.91
N PHE A 17 2.87 -4.08 -16.44
CA PHE A 17 3.14 -2.72 -16.93
C PHE A 17 2.99 -2.53 -18.44
N SER A 18 2.83 -3.59 -19.23
CA SER A 18 2.72 -3.45 -20.70
C SER A 18 1.36 -3.87 -21.25
N ASP A 19 0.57 -4.67 -20.53
CA ASP A 19 -0.76 -5.05 -21.00
C ASP A 19 -1.74 -3.88 -20.81
N GLU A 20 -2.22 -3.33 -21.93
CA GLU A 20 -3.15 -2.19 -21.93
C GLU A 20 -4.57 -2.56 -21.48
N ARG A 21 -4.88 -3.87 -21.42
CA ARG A 21 -6.20 -4.35 -21.02
C ARG A 21 -6.43 -4.33 -19.51
N LEU A 22 -5.38 -4.10 -18.71
CA LEU A 22 -5.44 -4.04 -17.24
C LEU A 22 -5.88 -2.64 -16.80
N GLU A 23 -7.13 -2.28 -17.09
CA GLU A 23 -7.64 -0.91 -16.94
C GLU A 23 -7.56 -0.39 -15.50
N ASN A 24 -7.86 -1.23 -14.50
CA ASN A 24 -7.84 -0.80 -13.10
C ASN A 24 -6.41 -0.59 -12.61
N LEU A 25 -5.50 -1.47 -12.97
CA LEU A 25 -4.07 -1.33 -12.69
C LEU A 25 -3.51 -0.05 -13.33
N ARG A 26 -3.90 0.27 -14.58
CA ARG A 26 -3.49 1.53 -15.24
C ARG A 26 -3.96 2.75 -14.48
N ARG A 27 -5.22 2.78 -14.04
CA ARG A 27 -5.73 3.89 -13.22
C ARG A 27 -4.92 4.07 -11.94
N LEU A 28 -4.54 2.97 -11.27
CA LEU A 28 -3.68 3.04 -10.10
C LEU A 28 -2.28 3.58 -10.42
N MET A 29 -1.69 3.15 -11.54
CA MET A 29 -0.40 3.67 -12.01
C MET A 29 -0.45 5.18 -12.32
N ASP A 30 -1.56 5.68 -12.87
CA ASP A 30 -1.75 7.10 -13.15
C ASP A 30 -1.96 7.93 -11.88
N MET A 31 -2.58 7.35 -10.84
CA MET A 31 -2.88 8.01 -9.57
C MET A 31 -1.72 8.00 -8.58
N GLY A 32 -0.82 7.02 -8.67
CA GLY A 32 0.27 6.83 -7.71
C GLY A 32 1.63 6.73 -8.38
N CYS A 33 2.55 6.05 -7.71
CA CYS A 33 3.86 5.72 -8.26
C CYS A 33 4.01 4.22 -8.49
N PHE A 34 4.77 3.84 -9.50
CA PHE A 34 5.01 2.45 -9.85
C PHE A 34 6.42 2.26 -10.37
N GLY A 35 6.96 1.05 -10.29
CA GLY A 35 8.33 0.84 -10.77
C GLY A 35 8.86 -0.56 -10.57
N ALA A 36 10.08 -0.76 -11.05
CA ALA A 36 10.86 -1.95 -10.77
C ALA A 36 11.49 -1.86 -9.37
N LEU A 37 11.58 -3.01 -8.70
CA LEU A 37 12.28 -3.17 -7.45
C LEU A 37 13.60 -3.89 -7.69
N ALA A 38 14.68 -3.40 -7.07
CA ALA A 38 15.88 -4.19 -6.92
C ALA A 38 15.64 -5.34 -5.93
N ALA A 39 16.20 -6.52 -6.22
CA ALA A 39 16.10 -7.73 -5.40
C ALA A 39 16.90 -7.68 -4.08
N SER A 40 16.95 -6.51 -3.43
CA SER A 40 17.63 -6.29 -2.16
C SER A 40 16.63 -6.21 -1.00
N GLY A 41 16.74 -7.15 -0.07
CA GLY A 41 15.95 -7.21 1.15
C GLY A 41 14.53 -7.76 0.96
N GLU A 42 13.75 -7.71 2.03
CA GLU A 42 12.36 -8.17 2.08
C GLU A 42 11.43 -6.96 2.22
N TRP A 43 10.38 -6.90 1.41
CA TRP A 43 9.50 -5.73 1.33
C TRP A 43 8.73 -5.42 2.63
N ASN A 44 8.49 -6.45 3.45
CA ASN A 44 7.73 -6.38 4.69
C ASN A 44 8.62 -6.31 5.93
N VAL A 45 9.94 -6.26 5.79
CA VAL A 45 10.86 -6.17 6.93
C VAL A 45 11.17 -4.70 7.19
N LEU A 46 10.89 -4.25 8.42
CA LEU A 46 11.13 -2.87 8.84
C LEU A 46 12.48 -2.73 9.55
N ALA A 47 12.89 -3.73 10.33
CA ALA A 47 14.17 -3.71 11.03
C ALA A 47 14.66 -5.12 11.37
N ARG A 48 15.98 -5.29 11.47
CA ARG A 48 16.60 -6.50 12.02
C ARG A 48 17.49 -6.18 13.21
N GLN A 49 17.27 -6.91 14.29
CA GLN A 49 18.08 -6.90 15.50
C GLN A 49 18.72 -8.29 15.67
N GLU A 50 19.70 -8.42 16.58
CA GLU A 50 20.50 -9.65 16.77
C GLU A 50 19.66 -10.93 16.96
N HIS A 51 18.45 -10.80 17.51
CA HIS A 51 17.58 -11.94 17.82
C HIS A 51 16.15 -11.83 17.26
N HIS A 52 15.86 -10.79 16.47
CA HIS A 52 14.49 -10.51 16.08
C HIS A 52 14.43 -9.71 14.77
N THR A 53 13.54 -10.12 13.87
CA THR A 53 13.19 -9.36 12.67
C THR A 53 11.83 -8.74 12.90
N LEU A 54 11.79 -7.41 12.97
CA LEU A 54 10.56 -6.65 13.10
C LEU A 54 9.93 -6.51 11.71
N THR A 55 8.79 -7.15 11.51
CA THR A 55 8.01 -7.02 10.28
C THR A 55 7.09 -5.80 10.34
N LEU A 56 6.61 -5.36 9.18
CA LEU A 56 5.63 -4.28 9.05
C LEU A 56 4.34 -4.62 9.81
N MET A 57 3.86 -5.86 9.67
CA MET A 57 2.67 -6.33 10.40
C MET A 57 2.88 -6.28 11.91
N GLU A 58 4.00 -6.79 12.40
CA GLU A 58 4.30 -6.78 13.83
C GLU A 58 4.44 -5.36 14.39
N TYR A 59 5.06 -4.46 13.63
CA TYR A 59 5.15 -3.05 13.99
C TYR A 59 3.76 -2.42 14.18
N PHE A 60 2.81 -2.67 13.26
CA PHE A 60 1.45 -2.15 13.40
C PHE A 60 0.68 -2.84 14.54
N GLN A 61 0.85 -4.15 14.75
CA GLN A 61 0.25 -4.84 15.89
C GLN A 61 0.73 -4.27 17.23
N GLN A 62 2.01 -3.90 17.36
CA GLN A 62 2.56 -3.24 18.55
C GLN A 62 1.96 -1.83 18.76
N ALA A 63 1.46 -1.20 17.70
CA ALA A 63 0.74 0.07 17.74
C ALA A 63 -0.79 -0.11 17.94
N ASP A 64 -1.23 -1.28 18.39
CA ASP A 64 -2.64 -1.62 18.66
C ASP A 64 -3.53 -1.54 17.40
N LYS A 65 -2.95 -1.87 16.24
CA LYS A 65 -3.66 -1.86 14.95
C LYS A 65 -4.23 -3.22 14.60
N LEU A 66 -5.42 -3.22 14.01
CA LEU A 66 -6.09 -4.42 13.54
C LEU A 66 -5.45 -4.89 12.24
N CYS A 67 -4.53 -5.84 12.38
CA CYS A 67 -3.76 -6.40 11.26
C CYS A 67 -4.34 -7.75 10.83
N VAL A 68 -4.54 -7.92 9.52
CA VAL A 68 -5.06 -9.15 8.92
C VAL A 68 -4.10 -9.59 7.82
N ASP A 69 -3.68 -10.85 7.84
CA ASP A 69 -2.99 -11.53 6.73
C ASP A 69 -3.87 -12.67 6.23
N THR A 70 -4.06 -12.75 4.91
CA THR A 70 -4.84 -13.83 4.32
C THR A 70 -4.35 -14.18 2.92
N GLY A 71 -4.45 -15.46 2.56
CA GLY A 71 -4.32 -15.91 1.17
C GLY A 71 -5.64 -16.35 0.56
N ASP A 72 -6.75 -16.19 1.29
CA ASP A 72 -8.08 -16.57 0.86
C ASP A 72 -8.84 -15.36 0.28
N PRO A 73 -9.26 -15.40 -1.00
CA PRO A 73 -10.02 -14.32 -1.62
C PRO A 73 -11.34 -13.99 -0.91
N LEU A 74 -11.98 -14.99 -0.29
CA LEU A 74 -13.25 -14.75 0.41
C LEU A 74 -13.04 -13.88 1.65
N THR A 75 -12.01 -14.21 2.44
CA THR A 75 -11.59 -13.39 3.60
C THR A 75 -11.21 -11.97 3.20
N LEU A 76 -10.47 -11.80 2.09
CA LEU A 76 -10.16 -10.47 1.56
C LEU A 76 -11.44 -9.66 1.29
N ARG A 77 -12.40 -10.23 0.57
CA ARG A 77 -13.67 -9.57 0.23
C ARG A 77 -14.49 -9.22 1.47
N GLU A 78 -14.58 -10.14 2.44
CA GLU A 78 -15.26 -9.90 3.70
C GLU A 78 -14.65 -8.70 4.43
N LYS A 79 -13.33 -8.66 4.55
CA LYS A 79 -12.64 -7.56 5.24
C LYS A 79 -12.76 -6.22 4.54
N LEU A 80 -12.66 -6.20 3.21
CA LEU A 80 -12.88 -4.98 2.45
C LEU A 80 -14.31 -4.45 2.63
N SER A 81 -15.32 -5.33 2.58
CA SER A 81 -16.73 -4.93 2.73
C SER A 81 -17.09 -4.49 4.15
N VAL A 82 -16.52 -5.13 5.18
CA VAL A 82 -16.79 -4.77 6.58
C VAL A 82 -16.02 -3.51 7.00
N GLY A 83 -14.80 -3.32 6.48
CA GLY A 83 -13.95 -2.18 6.81
C GLY A 83 -13.32 -2.24 8.21
N ASP A 84 -13.29 -3.41 8.86
CA ASP A 84 -12.71 -3.62 10.19
C ASP A 84 -11.23 -4.08 10.11
N TRP A 85 -10.38 -3.19 9.63
CA TRP A 85 -8.93 -3.42 9.54
C TRP A 85 -8.18 -2.08 9.43
N ASP A 86 -6.97 -2.05 9.97
CA ASP A 86 -6.01 -0.95 9.77
C ASP A 86 -4.90 -1.36 8.79
N TYR A 87 -4.48 -2.62 8.82
CA TYR A 87 -3.50 -3.21 7.90
C TYR A 87 -4.05 -4.53 7.37
N LEU A 88 -4.27 -4.63 6.07
CA LEU A 88 -4.74 -5.83 5.41
C LEU A 88 -3.73 -6.26 4.36
N GLN A 89 -3.16 -7.45 4.55
CA GLN A 89 -2.28 -8.08 3.59
C GLN A 89 -3.00 -9.27 2.95
N TYR A 90 -3.05 -9.26 1.63
CA TYR A 90 -3.46 -10.41 0.85
C TYR A 90 -2.26 -10.93 0.06
N THR A 91 -1.91 -12.20 0.25
CA THR A 91 -0.90 -12.87 -0.57
C THR A 91 -1.59 -13.94 -1.40
N ALA A 92 -1.60 -13.76 -2.72
CA ALA A 92 -2.38 -14.62 -3.60
C ALA A 92 -1.77 -16.02 -3.70
N ALA A 93 -2.23 -16.95 -2.86
CA ALA A 93 -1.73 -18.33 -2.80
C ALA A 93 -2.12 -19.18 -4.02
N SER A 94 -3.17 -18.77 -4.74
CA SER A 94 -3.81 -19.54 -5.82
C SER A 94 -3.22 -19.33 -7.21
N PHE A 95 -2.30 -18.38 -7.38
CA PHE A 95 -1.65 -18.19 -8.67
C PHE A 95 -0.36 -19.00 -8.72
N PRO A 96 -0.12 -19.78 -9.80
CA PRO A 96 1.10 -20.56 -9.90
C PRO A 96 2.31 -19.62 -9.79
N ALA A 97 3.29 -20.04 -8.99
CA ALA A 97 4.50 -19.27 -8.74
C ALA A 97 5.19 -18.85 -10.05
N ASP A 98 5.00 -19.62 -11.13
CA ASP A 98 5.47 -19.36 -12.48
C ASP A 98 4.35 -19.56 -13.52
N ASN A 99 4.35 -18.74 -14.57
CA ASN A 99 3.50 -18.83 -15.77
C ASN A 99 2.02 -18.44 -15.62
N TRP A 100 1.75 -17.20 -15.24
CA TRP A 100 0.41 -16.60 -15.36
C TRP A 100 -0.03 -16.52 -16.82
N SER A 101 -1.27 -16.94 -17.10
CA SER A 101 -1.89 -16.72 -18.41
C SER A 101 -2.39 -15.29 -18.56
N ALA A 102 -2.67 -14.87 -19.80
CA ALA A 102 -3.33 -13.58 -20.06
C ALA A 102 -4.66 -13.45 -19.30
N ASP A 103 -5.43 -14.53 -19.18
CA ASP A 103 -6.72 -14.53 -18.49
C ASP A 103 -6.54 -14.38 -16.97
N ASP A 104 -5.43 -14.88 -16.40
CA ASP A 104 -5.12 -14.70 -14.97
C ASP A 104 -4.89 -13.22 -14.62
N TYR A 105 -4.19 -12.48 -15.49
CA TYR A 105 -4.00 -11.04 -15.31
C TYR A 105 -5.32 -10.27 -15.45
N LEU A 106 -6.17 -10.62 -16.43
CA LEU A 106 -7.48 -9.99 -16.58
C LEU A 106 -8.39 -10.25 -15.37
N ARG A 107 -8.36 -11.47 -14.81
CA ARG A 107 -9.07 -11.78 -13.57
C ARG A 107 -8.53 -10.97 -12.41
N LEU A 108 -7.20 -10.87 -12.26
CA LEU A 108 -6.59 -10.01 -11.24
C LEU A 108 -7.06 -8.56 -11.39
N ASP A 109 -7.06 -8.00 -12.60
CA ASP A 109 -7.47 -6.61 -12.82
C ASP A 109 -8.95 -6.38 -12.51
N HIS A 110 -9.81 -7.35 -12.85
CA HIS A 110 -11.22 -7.34 -12.46
C HIS A 110 -11.38 -7.36 -10.93
N ASP A 111 -10.69 -8.28 -10.25
CA ASP A 111 -10.76 -8.44 -8.79
C ASP A 111 -10.20 -7.20 -8.07
N LEU A 112 -9.16 -6.55 -8.63
CA LEU A 112 -8.69 -5.23 -8.19
C LEU A 112 -9.80 -4.19 -8.31
N GLY A 113 -10.47 -4.12 -9.46
CA GLY A 113 -11.57 -3.18 -9.67
C GLY A 113 -12.73 -3.36 -8.69
N GLU A 114 -13.05 -4.60 -8.29
CA GLU A 114 -14.03 -4.87 -7.24
C GLU A 114 -13.51 -4.40 -5.86
N ALA A 115 -12.27 -4.75 -5.51
CA ALA A 115 -11.67 -4.38 -4.24
C ALA A 115 -11.62 -2.85 -4.03
N LEU A 116 -11.26 -2.10 -5.08
CA LEU A 116 -11.14 -0.64 -5.03
C LEU A 116 -12.49 0.07 -4.76
N GLN A 117 -13.63 -0.53 -5.10
CA GLN A 117 -14.95 0.07 -4.89
C GLN A 117 -15.35 0.14 -3.40
N GLU A 118 -14.77 -0.72 -2.58
CA GLU A 118 -15.04 -0.80 -1.14
C GLU A 118 -14.08 0.09 -0.32
N LEU A 119 -13.04 0.63 -0.95
CA LEU A 119 -12.01 1.41 -0.26
C LEU A 119 -12.40 2.88 -0.10
N SER A 120 -11.96 3.48 1.01
CA SER A 120 -12.02 4.92 1.22
C SER A 120 -10.75 5.61 0.68
N ASP A 121 -10.85 6.91 0.41
CA ASP A 121 -9.72 7.76 -0.02
C ASP A 121 -8.59 7.83 1.04
N ASP A 122 -8.85 7.44 2.28
CA ASP A 122 -7.88 7.35 3.39
C ASP A 122 -7.25 5.95 3.47
N THR A 123 -6.86 5.40 2.32
CA THR A 123 -6.21 4.09 2.19
C THR A 123 -4.92 4.20 1.39
N VAL A 124 -3.82 3.65 1.92
CA VAL A 124 -2.60 3.36 1.16
C VAL A 124 -2.77 1.99 0.51
N ILE A 125 -2.64 1.93 -0.81
CA ILE A 125 -2.75 0.70 -1.59
C ILE A 125 -1.37 0.38 -2.15
N LEU A 126 -0.85 -0.80 -1.83
CA LEU A 126 0.36 -1.36 -2.40
C LEU A 126 0.02 -2.64 -3.16
N ILE A 127 0.36 -2.69 -4.44
CA ILE A 127 0.35 -3.90 -5.25
C ILE A 127 1.79 -4.33 -5.47
N LEU A 128 2.11 -5.58 -5.18
CA LEU A 128 3.41 -6.17 -5.43
C LEU A 128 3.28 -7.25 -6.50
N GLY A 129 4.12 -7.14 -7.53
CA GLY A 129 4.38 -8.21 -8.48
C GLY A 129 5.80 -8.76 -8.30
N ARG A 130 6.21 -9.62 -9.22
CA ARG A 130 7.61 -10.06 -9.33
C ARG A 130 8.49 -8.85 -9.66
N ASP A 131 9.36 -8.50 -8.72
CA ASP A 131 10.34 -7.39 -8.83
C ASP A 131 9.73 -6.05 -9.25
N CYS A 132 8.48 -5.79 -8.87
CA CYS A 132 7.79 -4.54 -9.20
C CYS A 132 6.70 -4.19 -8.20
N PHE A 133 6.28 -2.93 -8.25
CA PHE A 133 5.22 -2.41 -7.38
C PHE A 133 4.35 -1.37 -8.08
N VAL A 134 3.16 -1.17 -7.53
CA VAL A 134 2.32 0.02 -7.69
C VAL A 134 1.91 0.49 -6.29
N LEU A 135 2.12 1.76 -5.99
CA LEU A 135 1.83 2.37 -4.69
C LEU A 135 0.95 3.61 -4.89
N VAL A 136 -0.24 3.59 -4.30
CA VAL A 136 -1.23 4.66 -4.39
C VAL A 136 -1.63 5.09 -3.00
N SER A 137 -1.66 6.39 -2.75
CA SER A 137 -2.28 6.98 -1.57
C SER A 137 -2.59 8.45 -1.83
N ALA A 138 -3.68 8.96 -1.28
CA ALA A 138 -4.06 10.37 -1.40
C ALA A 138 -2.96 11.33 -0.90
N ASN A 139 -2.15 10.91 0.07
CA ASN A 139 -1.07 11.72 0.64
C ASN A 139 0.32 11.44 0.03
N ASN A 140 0.43 10.56 -0.97
CA ASN A 140 1.71 10.22 -1.59
C ASN A 140 2.16 11.35 -2.56
N PRO A 141 3.30 12.03 -2.32
CA PRO A 141 3.78 13.10 -3.19
C PRO A 141 4.45 12.59 -4.48
N ILE A 142 4.76 11.28 -4.55
CA ILE A 142 5.44 10.68 -5.71
C ILE A 142 4.38 10.15 -6.67
N SER A 143 4.47 10.55 -7.94
CA SER A 143 3.60 10.06 -9.02
C SER A 143 4.40 9.60 -10.24
N GLY A 144 3.82 8.67 -11.01
CA GLY A 144 4.42 8.11 -12.22
C GLY A 144 5.51 7.06 -11.94
N GLU A 145 6.37 6.85 -12.94
CA GLU A 145 7.42 5.83 -12.86
C GLU A 145 8.52 6.24 -11.87
N TYR A 146 8.74 5.40 -10.85
CA TYR A 146 9.76 5.54 -9.84
C TYR A 146 10.93 4.59 -10.10
N SER A 147 12.13 5.14 -10.22
CA SER A 147 13.35 4.38 -10.50
C SER A 147 14.27 4.28 -9.29
N GLY A 148 14.93 3.13 -9.11
CA GLY A 148 15.96 2.93 -8.08
C GLY A 148 15.43 2.52 -6.72
N GLY A 149 14.16 2.10 -6.62
CA GLY A 149 13.60 1.52 -5.41
C GLY A 149 14.13 0.12 -5.10
N SER A 150 14.41 -0.14 -3.83
CA SER A 150 14.70 -1.48 -3.30
C SER A 150 13.44 -2.07 -2.65
N ALA A 151 13.31 -3.40 -2.63
CA ALA A 151 12.22 -4.04 -1.89
C ALA A 151 12.22 -3.60 -0.42
N ALA A 152 13.40 -3.54 0.23
CA ALA A 152 13.56 -3.06 1.60
C ALA A 152 13.02 -1.64 1.89
N ASP A 153 12.84 -0.79 0.87
CA ASP A 153 12.37 0.58 1.06
C ASP A 153 10.84 0.67 1.23
N ILE A 154 10.12 -0.42 0.93
CA ILE A 154 8.65 -0.45 0.93
C ILE A 154 8.11 -0.29 2.35
N ALA A 155 8.53 -1.15 3.28
CA ALA A 155 8.09 -1.10 4.68
C ALA A 155 8.24 0.31 5.30
N PRO A 156 9.42 0.97 5.26
CA PRO A 156 9.53 2.31 5.82
C PRO A 156 8.71 3.36 5.06
N THR A 157 8.52 3.22 3.76
CA THR A 157 7.65 4.12 2.98
C THR A 157 6.19 4.01 3.44
N LEU A 158 5.68 2.79 3.62
CA LEU A 158 4.31 2.56 4.11
C LEU A 158 4.11 3.10 5.53
N VAL A 159 5.07 2.91 6.43
CA VAL A 159 5.01 3.45 7.80
C VAL A 159 4.89 4.98 7.78
N GLN A 160 5.69 5.66 6.95
CA GLN A 160 5.63 7.12 6.86
C GLN A 160 4.35 7.63 6.20
N LEU A 161 3.87 6.99 5.13
CA LEU A 161 2.59 7.36 4.49
C LEU A 161 1.41 7.18 5.45
N ALA A 162 1.47 6.18 6.33
CA ALA A 162 0.47 5.96 7.38
C ALA A 162 0.59 6.93 8.57
N GLY A 163 1.60 7.81 8.59
CA GLY A 163 1.81 8.80 9.64
C GLY A 163 2.47 8.27 10.91
N PHE A 164 3.11 7.09 10.83
CA PHE A 164 3.79 6.46 11.97
C PHE A 164 5.29 6.80 12.00
N PRO A 165 5.90 6.88 13.20
CA PRO A 165 7.33 7.15 13.32
C PRO A 165 8.17 5.91 12.99
N LEU A 166 9.21 6.07 12.17
CA LEU A 166 10.15 4.98 11.91
C LEU A 166 10.93 4.58 13.18
N PRO A 167 11.23 3.29 13.38
CA PRO A 167 12.18 2.84 14.39
C PRO A 167 13.55 3.50 14.25
N SER A 168 14.36 3.51 15.31
CA SER A 168 15.70 4.09 15.30
C SER A 168 16.68 3.36 14.38
N LEU A 169 16.48 2.06 14.18
CA LEU A 169 17.21 1.23 13.24
C LEU A 169 16.19 0.68 12.24
N THR A 170 16.23 1.16 11.00
CA THR A 170 15.29 0.79 9.94
C THR A 170 16.07 0.21 8.76
N GLU A 171 15.56 -0.88 8.19
CA GLU A 171 16.07 -1.45 6.94
C GLU A 171 15.49 -0.66 5.75
N GLY A 172 16.30 -0.41 4.73
CA GLY A 172 15.92 0.42 3.60
C GLY A 172 15.76 1.91 3.95
N LYS A 173 15.27 2.68 2.98
CA LYS A 173 15.03 4.11 3.10
C LYS A 173 13.66 4.44 2.54
N SER A 174 12.81 5.06 3.35
CA SER A 174 11.53 5.57 2.86
C SER A 174 11.72 6.53 1.69
N TRP A 175 10.94 6.33 0.62
CA TRP A 175 11.00 7.18 -0.57
C TRP A 175 10.47 8.58 -0.32
N VAL A 176 9.55 8.74 0.64
CA VAL A 176 8.93 10.02 1.01
C VAL A 176 9.66 10.71 2.17
N GLN A 177 10.81 10.19 2.59
CA GLN A 177 11.55 10.75 3.71
C GLN A 177 11.98 12.20 3.43
N GLY A 178 11.51 13.13 4.26
CA GLY A 178 11.81 14.56 4.14
C GLY A 178 11.01 15.28 3.06
N MET A 179 10.03 14.61 2.45
CA MET A 179 9.04 15.23 1.57
C MET A 179 7.85 15.75 2.38
N GLU A 180 7.21 16.79 1.89
CA GLU A 180 5.88 17.18 2.34
C GLU A 180 4.86 16.25 1.68
N LEU A 181 4.02 15.61 2.49
CA LEU A 181 2.97 14.71 1.99
C LEU A 181 1.82 15.54 1.42
N ASN A 182 1.11 15.00 0.44
CA ASN A 182 -0.05 15.69 -0.12
C ASN A 182 -1.17 15.79 0.94
N ASP A 183 -1.88 16.93 0.99
CA ASP A 183 -3.03 17.11 1.86
C ASP A 183 -4.21 16.23 1.42
N SER A 184 -4.45 15.12 2.13
CA SER A 184 -5.55 14.18 1.84
C SER A 184 -6.95 14.79 2.03
N SER A 185 -7.04 15.95 2.69
CA SER A 185 -8.33 16.61 2.96
C SER A 185 -8.88 17.40 1.76
N GLY A 186 -8.07 17.67 0.73
CA GLY A 186 -8.42 18.63 -0.33
C GLY A 186 -8.67 20.06 0.18
N LEU A 187 -8.46 20.30 1.48
CA LEU A 187 -8.64 21.56 2.17
C LEU A 187 -7.26 22.09 2.53
N THR A 188 -7.03 23.35 2.22
CA THR A 188 -5.84 24.09 2.65
C THR A 188 -5.74 24.12 4.18
N ALA A 189 -4.53 24.31 4.72
CA ALA A 189 -4.31 24.44 6.16
C ALA A 189 -5.25 25.50 6.82
N ASP A 190 -5.58 26.56 6.09
CA ASP A 190 -6.52 27.60 6.51
C ASP A 190 -7.97 27.08 6.60
N GLU A 191 -8.41 26.27 5.63
CA GLU A 191 -9.74 25.68 5.63
C GLU A 191 -9.90 24.64 6.74
N GLN A 192 -8.85 23.88 7.05
CA GLN A 192 -8.83 22.99 8.21
C GLN A 192 -8.92 23.76 9.53
N GLN A 193 -8.25 24.91 9.64
CA GLN A 193 -8.35 25.77 10.82
C GLN A 193 -9.76 26.35 10.98
N ILE A 194 -10.38 26.77 9.88
CA ILE A 194 -11.78 27.22 9.86
C ILE A 194 -12.74 26.09 10.27
N LEU A 195 -12.48 24.85 9.84
CA LEU A 195 -13.28 23.69 10.21
C LEU A 195 -13.15 23.36 11.71
N ARG A 196 -11.92 23.38 12.25
CA ARG A 196 -11.64 23.20 13.68
C ARG A 196 -12.34 24.27 14.53
N ASP A 197 -12.27 25.53 14.10
CA ASP A 197 -12.93 26.63 14.80
C ASP A 197 -14.46 26.48 14.78
N ARG A 198 -15.05 26.01 13.68
CA ARG A 198 -16.51 25.73 13.59
C ARG A 198 -16.94 24.53 14.45
N LEU A 199 -16.15 23.47 14.51
CA LEU A 199 -16.47 22.27 15.27
C LEU A 199 -16.29 22.48 16.78
N SER A 200 -15.33 23.29 17.21
CA SER A 200 -15.18 23.70 18.61
C SER A 200 -16.40 24.50 19.11
N GLY A 201 -17.03 25.29 18.23
CA GLY A 201 -18.27 26.01 18.53
C GLY A 201 -19.53 25.13 18.64
N LEU A 202 -19.45 23.86 18.23
CA LEU A 202 -20.54 22.89 18.29
C LEU A 202 -20.34 21.82 19.38
N GLY A 203 -19.24 21.89 20.14
CA GLY A 203 -18.97 21.02 21.29
C GLY A 203 -18.55 19.59 20.94
N TYR A 204 -17.99 19.37 19.74
CA TYR A 204 -17.54 18.04 19.27
C TYR A 204 -16.03 17.78 19.47
N ILE A 205 -15.33 18.64 20.21
CA ILE A 205 -13.90 18.48 20.57
C ILE A 205 -13.72 18.77 22.06
#